data_AF-A0A8I0GCJ0-F1
#
_entry.id   AF-A0A8I0GCJ0-F1
#
_cell.length_a   1.000
_cell.length_b   1.000
_cell.length_c   1.000
_cell.angle_alpha   90.00
_cell.angle_beta   90.00
_cell.angle_gamma   90.00
#
_symmetry.space_group_name_H-M   'P 1'
#
loop_
_entity.id
_entity.type
_entity.pdbx_description
1 polymer ?
#
loop_
_entity_poly.entity_id
_entity_poly.type
_entity_poly.pdbx_seq_one_letter_code
_entity_poly.pdbx_strand_id
1 'polypeptide(L)'
;MKKITRATVATGLTATLLLSGAAGAFATTDSTTLTSDAKIRIWGPSRAETSVEAVKRLETDNAVSNEGEEVFLVGGDAFADPLALTTLSDCLNSPVLMTANANTLSASVNDKLAQIKPARVTIVGGTLSVSDAVEQQVRKAVPNAKVTRIAGETRYDTSADLAAYTVACYNGDYSTLQGLRDDIYDANQAEATYQAALKNYEATRKTFATENNKLANLNKKAQDIAEKIAEVTKTLKPTGDTASLTDAVNTAKSELDAAAKARGDQAAANAFITEQLSNLGAGNSTLDIKSTIADYESYFQAKGDTKAVSALNDAIAVAGVSKSDTVETAIATSNDKLADAQSTFADKSEAYAAAVEKLQTALDDADANKAVVQRLVQLQRELKKANQDVADQTAVVADAEKKMNAAKDALVEAVNNRPEPNTVADKQKQLRTQLNAQAAKGGKATVFLADGTRFPDALVGGPAAAQTDGVILLSQGSTLPSATNAYLKSAKSQVVTVGVPAAQAVKGDRVITLEKEFSGATRYDTAAAITKYYFGQGTDANHEAPLNKHPMAIASGENFADAVLASNYIAQYDGGVLLTQKNTVPTATLNYLNNFSDKDLAIRAFGGPVWLSDGVLNTLSAYAGR
;
A
#
# COMPACT_ATOMS: atom_id res chain seq x y z
N MET A 1 -13.73 39.91 16.96
CA MET A 1 -15.07 39.54 16.42
C MET A 1 -14.95 38.45 15.34
N LYS A 2 -14.93 37.16 15.69
CA LYS A 2 -15.16 36.04 14.72
C LYS A 2 -15.37 34.65 15.34
N LYS A 3 -15.09 34.41 16.63
CA LYS A 3 -15.25 33.09 17.29
C LYS A 3 -16.59 32.83 18.01
N ILE A 4 -17.60 33.71 17.94
CA ILE A 4 -18.89 33.55 18.70
C ILE A 4 -19.99 32.75 17.94
N THR A 5 -19.82 32.43 16.65
CA THR A 5 -20.89 31.82 15.84
C THR A 5 -20.78 30.30 15.70
N ARG A 6 -20.58 29.54 16.79
CA ARG A 6 -20.55 28.07 16.75
C ARG A 6 -21.22 27.45 17.98
N ALA A 7 -22.55 27.44 18.00
CA ALA A 7 -23.38 26.47 18.73
C ALA A 7 -24.86 26.81 18.51
N THR A 8 -25.50 26.26 17.48
CA THR A 8 -26.97 26.15 17.47
C THR A 8 -27.39 24.95 16.62
N VAL A 9 -28.30 24.14 17.19
CA VAL A 9 -29.02 22.96 16.62
C VAL A 9 -28.16 21.69 16.65
N ALA A 10 -28.51 20.62 17.38
CA ALA A 10 -29.77 19.89 17.30
C ALA A 10 -30.18 19.23 18.63
N THR A 11 -31.46 19.41 18.97
CA THR A 11 -32.17 18.68 20.03
C THR A 11 -32.78 17.39 19.49
N GLY A 12 -32.51 16.29 20.19
CA GLY A 12 -33.48 15.24 20.51
C GLY A 12 -33.75 14.15 19.46
N LEU A 13 -33.18 12.97 19.68
CA LEU A 13 -33.90 11.70 19.49
C LEU A 13 -33.27 10.61 20.38
N THR A 14 -33.95 10.23 21.46
CA THR A 14 -33.58 9.09 22.31
C THR A 14 -34.07 7.80 21.68
N ALA A 15 -33.15 6.94 21.21
CA ALA A 15 -33.45 5.58 20.80
C ALA A 15 -32.93 4.60 21.88
N THR A 16 -33.88 3.97 22.58
CA THR A 16 -33.61 2.89 23.54
C THR A 16 -33.30 1.61 22.78
N LEU A 17 -32.07 1.08 22.88
CA LEU A 17 -31.69 -0.19 22.28
C LEU A 17 -31.38 -1.23 23.37
N LEU A 18 -32.20 -2.29 23.41
CA LEU A 18 -32.00 -3.49 24.22
C LEU A 18 -30.93 -4.37 23.58
N LEU A 19 -29.82 -4.65 24.28
CA LEU A 19 -28.84 -5.67 23.89
C LEU A 19 -29.08 -6.96 24.69
N SER A 20 -29.33 -8.06 23.98
CA SER A 20 -29.27 -9.43 24.50
C SER A 20 -27.99 -10.14 24.04
N GLY A 21 -27.10 -10.40 25.01
CA GLY A 21 -26.19 -11.55 25.17
C GLY A 21 -25.40 -12.16 23.99
N ALA A 22 -24.07 -12.15 24.12
CA ALA A 22 -23.27 -13.39 24.28
C ALA A 22 -21.89 -13.05 24.84
N ALA A 23 -21.58 -13.59 26.02
CA ALA A 23 -20.37 -13.35 26.79
C ALA A 23 -19.23 -14.29 26.37
N GLY A 24 -18.06 -13.71 26.07
CA GLY A 24 -16.75 -14.37 26.13
C GLY A 24 -15.95 -13.73 27.26
N ALA A 25 -15.58 -14.54 28.25
CA ALA A 25 -15.04 -14.09 29.53
C ALA A 25 -13.74 -13.26 29.42
N PHE A 26 -13.81 -12.02 29.89
CA PHE A 26 -12.66 -11.30 30.45
C PHE A 26 -13.00 -10.94 31.90
N ALA A 27 -12.01 -11.12 32.78
CA ALA A 27 -12.15 -11.02 34.22
C ALA A 27 -12.90 -9.75 34.66
N THR A 28 -14.00 -9.95 35.39
CA THR A 28 -14.72 -8.90 36.11
C THR A 28 -13.89 -8.52 37.33
N THR A 29 -13.16 -7.41 37.26
CA THR A 29 -12.86 -6.63 38.46
C THR A 29 -14.03 -5.68 38.71
N ASP A 30 -14.58 -5.85 39.90
CA ASP A 30 -15.78 -5.19 40.40
C ASP A 30 -15.72 -3.67 40.27
N SER A 31 -16.85 -3.10 39.85
CA SER A 31 -17.12 -1.66 39.87
C SER A 31 -17.27 -1.20 41.32
N THR A 32 -16.18 -0.74 41.93
CA THR A 32 -16.23 0.08 43.14
C THR A 32 -15.34 1.31 42.95
N THR A 33 -15.99 2.46 42.74
CA THR A 33 -15.43 3.83 42.75
C THR A 33 -14.09 4.01 42.02
N LEU A 34 -14.15 4.45 40.76
CA LEU A 34 -13.00 5.08 40.09
C LEU A 34 -12.42 6.16 41.02
N THR A 35 -11.18 5.99 41.48
CA THR A 35 -10.46 7.04 42.22
C THR A 35 -10.39 8.29 41.33
N SER A 36 -10.24 9.48 41.92
CA SER A 36 -9.97 10.71 41.15
C SER A 36 -8.81 10.54 40.17
N ASP A 37 -7.89 9.63 40.46
CA ASP A 37 -6.70 9.29 39.68
C ASP A 37 -7.05 8.58 38.36
N ALA A 38 -8.14 7.80 38.33
CA ALA A 38 -8.65 7.20 37.09
C ALA A 38 -9.39 8.20 36.20
N LYS A 39 -9.87 9.33 36.74
CA LYS A 39 -10.63 10.34 35.98
C LYS A 39 -9.76 11.25 35.12
N ILE A 40 -8.51 11.50 35.53
CA ILE A 40 -7.61 12.40 34.79
C ILE A 40 -6.71 11.69 33.77
N ARG A 41 -6.54 10.36 33.86
CA ARG A 41 -5.61 9.61 33.01
C ARG A 41 -6.25 9.24 31.66
N ILE A 42 -5.59 9.59 30.56
CA ILE A 42 -5.89 9.14 29.20
C ILE A 42 -4.76 8.20 28.77
N TRP A 43 -5.06 6.90 28.63
CA TRP A 43 -4.04 5.89 28.33
C TRP A 43 -4.63 4.59 27.78
N GLY A 44 -3.82 3.88 27.01
CA GLY A 44 -4.02 2.48 26.65
C GLY A 44 -2.75 1.65 26.82
N PRO A 45 -2.80 0.33 26.62
CA PRO A 45 -1.64 -0.56 26.76
C PRO A 45 -0.50 -0.28 25.78
N SER A 46 -0.78 0.41 24.66
CA SER A 46 0.24 0.95 23.76
C SER A 46 -0.13 2.36 23.29
N ARG A 47 0.80 3.02 22.59
CA ARG A 47 0.59 4.35 21.97
C ARG A 47 -0.60 4.38 21.01
N ALA A 48 -0.87 3.26 20.32
CA ALA A 48 -2.01 3.13 19.43
C ALA A 48 -3.31 3.18 20.22
N GLU A 49 -3.44 2.40 21.30
CA GLU A 49 -4.62 2.43 22.16
C GLU A 49 -4.76 3.76 22.93
N THR A 50 -3.65 4.37 23.39
CA THR A 50 -3.72 5.72 23.99
C THR A 50 -4.31 6.73 23.00
N SER A 51 -3.96 6.65 21.71
CA SER A 51 -4.55 7.51 20.67
C SER A 51 -6.06 7.28 20.51
N VAL A 52 -6.51 6.02 20.57
CA VAL A 52 -7.93 5.69 20.52
C VAL A 52 -8.68 6.26 21.72
N GLU A 53 -8.12 6.18 22.93
CA GLU A 53 -8.73 6.76 24.14
C GLU A 53 -8.77 8.29 24.10
N ALA A 54 -7.74 8.94 23.55
CA ALA A 54 -7.74 10.38 23.34
C ALA A 54 -8.86 10.82 22.38
N VAL A 55 -9.05 10.08 21.27
CA VAL A 55 -10.13 10.37 20.31
C VAL A 55 -11.51 10.14 20.92
N LYS A 56 -11.73 9.05 21.67
CA LYS A 56 -12.99 8.84 22.40
C LYS A 56 -13.32 10.01 23.31
N ARG A 57 -12.30 10.62 23.93
CA ARG A 57 -12.50 11.78 24.79
C ARG A 57 -12.87 13.04 24.00
N LEU A 58 -12.20 13.30 22.89
CA LEU A 58 -12.54 14.41 21.98
C LEU A 58 -13.99 14.32 21.49
N GLU A 59 -14.43 13.11 21.11
CA GLU A 59 -15.82 12.86 20.68
C GLU A 59 -16.82 13.10 21.82
N THR A 60 -16.52 12.61 23.02
CA THR A 60 -17.40 12.78 24.20
C THR A 60 -17.58 14.26 24.54
N ASP A 61 -16.53 15.06 24.38
CA ASP A 61 -16.54 16.48 24.67
C ASP A 61 -17.03 17.34 23.47
N ASN A 62 -17.40 16.72 22.34
CA ASN A 62 -17.71 17.39 21.05
C ASN A 62 -16.62 18.37 20.58
N ALA A 63 -15.35 18.09 20.91
CA ALA A 63 -14.21 18.94 20.57
C ALA A 63 -13.77 18.80 19.11
N VAL A 64 -14.21 17.72 18.43
CA VAL A 64 -14.01 17.48 16.99
C VAL A 64 -15.38 17.45 16.30
N SER A 65 -15.49 18.08 15.13
CA SER A 65 -16.80 18.44 14.53
C SER A 65 -17.27 17.50 13.43
N ASN A 66 -18.45 16.89 13.63
CA ASN A 66 -19.37 16.12 12.74
C ASN A 66 -19.33 16.26 11.20
N GLU A 67 -18.82 17.35 10.64
CA GLU A 67 -19.08 17.75 9.25
C GLU A 67 -17.88 17.41 8.34
N GLY A 68 -17.86 16.20 7.76
CA GLY A 68 -16.87 15.83 6.72
C GLY A 68 -15.50 15.38 7.24
N GLU A 69 -15.47 14.82 8.44
CA GLU A 69 -14.34 14.66 9.37
C GLU A 69 -13.12 13.92 8.83
N GLU A 70 -12.04 14.66 8.57
CA GLU A 70 -10.72 14.12 8.29
C GLU A 70 -10.09 13.55 9.57
N VAL A 71 -9.57 12.32 9.51
CA VAL A 71 -8.77 11.69 10.58
C VAL A 71 -7.32 11.67 10.14
N PHE A 72 -6.41 12.11 11.00
CA PHE A 72 -4.98 11.96 10.74
C PHE A 72 -4.46 10.64 11.29
N LEU A 73 -3.68 9.91 10.50
CA LEU A 73 -2.96 8.72 10.92
C LEU A 73 -1.45 8.98 10.86
N VAL A 74 -0.77 8.79 11.99
CA VAL A 74 0.67 9.04 12.13
C VAL A 74 1.42 7.79 12.58
N GLY A 75 2.72 7.76 12.30
CA GLY A 75 3.60 6.68 12.75
C GLY A 75 3.78 6.68 14.27
N GLY A 76 3.53 5.53 14.90
CA GLY A 76 3.76 5.35 16.33
C GLY A 76 5.17 5.71 16.78
N ASP A 77 6.18 5.33 16.01
CA ASP A 77 7.62 5.40 16.28
C ASP A 77 8.32 6.60 15.60
N ALA A 78 7.59 7.41 14.82
CA ALA A 78 8.11 8.55 14.09
C ALA A 78 7.54 9.87 14.62
N PHE A 79 8.17 10.46 15.65
CA PHE A 79 7.61 11.59 16.42
C PHE A 79 7.67 12.97 15.75
N ALA A 80 8.56 13.14 14.76
CA ALA A 80 8.80 14.44 14.12
C ALA A 80 7.58 14.95 13.35
N ASP A 81 6.97 14.07 12.55
CA ASP A 81 5.82 14.36 11.71
C ASP A 81 4.55 14.69 12.54
N PRO A 82 4.14 13.89 13.54
CA PRO A 82 2.99 14.19 14.39
C PRO A 82 3.19 15.39 15.31
N LEU A 83 4.44 15.76 15.62
CA LEU A 83 4.69 17.02 16.30
C LEU A 83 4.30 18.19 15.40
N ALA A 84 4.83 18.26 14.18
CA ALA A 84 4.54 19.33 13.25
C ALA A 84 3.05 19.42 12.85
N LEU A 85 2.34 18.29 12.93
CA LEU A 85 0.91 18.18 12.64
C LEU A 85 0.00 18.94 13.63
N THR A 86 0.43 19.22 14.86
CA THR A 86 -0.45 19.74 15.94
C THR A 86 -1.27 20.96 15.51
N THR A 87 -0.67 21.89 14.77
CA THR A 87 -1.36 23.12 14.33
C THR A 87 -2.39 22.89 13.23
N LEU A 88 -2.15 21.91 12.34
CA LEU A 88 -3.09 21.57 11.27
C LEU A 88 -4.26 20.75 11.81
N SER A 89 -4.00 19.80 12.72
CA SER A 89 -5.05 19.02 13.36
C SER A 89 -5.98 19.90 14.21
N ASP A 90 -5.43 20.89 14.91
CA ASP A 90 -6.18 21.94 15.60
C ASP A 90 -7.03 22.78 14.63
N CYS A 91 -6.42 23.38 13.61
CA CYS A 91 -7.15 24.23 12.66
C CYS A 91 -8.35 23.52 11.99
N LEU A 92 -8.20 22.22 11.70
CA LEU A 92 -9.23 21.40 11.08
C LEU A 92 -10.20 20.75 12.09
N ASN A 93 -9.95 20.85 13.40
CA ASN A 93 -10.66 20.11 14.45
C ASN A 93 -10.68 18.60 14.17
N SER A 94 -9.54 18.06 13.72
CA SER A 94 -9.38 16.67 13.26
C SER A 94 -8.65 15.81 14.29
N PRO A 95 -9.18 14.62 14.63
CA PRO A 95 -8.52 13.70 15.55
C PRO A 95 -7.26 13.07 14.94
N VAL A 96 -6.32 12.69 15.81
CA VAL A 96 -5.07 12.02 15.46
C VAL A 96 -5.06 10.61 16.05
N LEU A 97 -4.94 9.60 15.19
CA LEU A 97 -4.70 8.21 15.55
C LEU A 97 -3.25 7.82 15.23
N MET A 98 -2.70 6.87 15.99
CA MET A 98 -1.33 6.41 15.83
C MET A 98 -1.27 4.93 15.47
N THR A 99 -0.37 4.56 14.56
CA THR A 99 0.00 3.15 14.38
C THR A 99 0.80 2.64 15.59
N ALA A 100 0.90 1.33 15.78
CA ALA A 100 1.76 0.78 16.83
C ALA A 100 3.25 0.99 16.49
N ASN A 101 3.59 0.87 15.21
CA ASN A 101 4.87 1.15 14.56
C ASN A 101 4.61 1.34 13.05
N ALA A 102 5.67 1.62 12.28
CA ALA A 102 5.54 1.85 10.84
C ALA A 102 4.79 0.76 10.05
N ASN A 103 4.80 -0.49 10.50
CA ASN A 103 4.24 -1.65 9.78
C ASN A 103 3.02 -2.28 10.45
N THR A 104 2.47 -1.69 11.50
CA THR A 104 1.40 -2.34 12.28
C THR A 104 0.27 -1.36 12.59
N LEU A 105 -0.86 -1.54 11.91
CA LEU A 105 -2.16 -1.01 12.32
C LEU A 105 -2.74 -1.93 13.40
N SER A 106 -2.94 -1.43 14.62
CA SER A 106 -3.57 -2.22 15.67
C SER A 106 -5.06 -2.44 15.36
N ALA A 107 -5.62 -3.53 15.86
CA ALA A 107 -7.07 -3.80 15.75
C ALA A 107 -7.89 -2.65 16.36
N SER A 108 -7.45 -2.10 17.50
CA SER A 108 -8.09 -0.96 18.16
C SER A 108 -8.20 0.28 17.27
N VAL A 109 -7.15 0.61 16.52
CA VAL A 109 -7.13 1.75 15.59
C VAL A 109 -7.96 1.45 14.35
N ASN A 110 -7.86 0.24 13.82
CA ASN A 110 -8.67 -0.22 12.69
C ASN A 110 -10.18 -0.14 13.00
N ASP A 111 -10.58 -0.65 14.16
CA ASP A 111 -11.96 -0.62 14.65
C ASP A 111 -12.42 0.82 14.90
N LYS A 112 -11.53 1.67 15.43
CA LYS A 112 -11.84 3.09 15.64
C LYS A 112 -12.06 3.82 14.32
N LEU A 113 -11.24 3.59 13.29
CA LEU A 113 -11.45 4.13 11.94
C LEU A 113 -12.77 3.65 11.34
N ALA A 114 -13.09 2.36 11.48
CA ALA A 114 -14.36 1.80 11.02
C ALA A 114 -15.58 2.32 11.80
N GLN A 115 -15.40 2.70 13.07
CA GLN A 115 -16.42 3.33 13.90
C GLN A 115 -16.68 4.78 13.46
N ILE A 116 -15.61 5.58 13.28
CA ILE A 116 -15.71 6.99 12.86
C ILE A 116 -16.30 7.10 11.45
N LYS A 117 -15.93 6.19 10.54
CA LYS A 117 -16.29 6.23 9.11
C LYS A 117 -15.96 7.58 8.47
N PRO A 118 -14.70 8.04 8.58
CA PRO A 118 -14.34 9.38 8.15
C PRO A 118 -14.52 9.54 6.64
N ALA A 119 -14.79 10.76 6.19
CA ALA A 119 -14.76 11.07 4.76
C ALA A 119 -13.33 10.98 4.20
N ARG A 120 -12.33 11.17 5.07
CA ARG A 120 -10.92 11.20 4.71
C ARG A 120 -10.02 10.66 5.82
N VAL A 121 -9.01 9.90 5.43
CA VAL A 121 -7.86 9.59 6.29
C VAL A 121 -6.61 10.19 5.67
N THR A 122 -5.94 11.09 6.37
CA THR A 122 -4.66 11.65 5.92
C THR A 122 -3.53 11.04 6.73
N ILE A 123 -2.71 10.24 6.05
CA ILE A 123 -1.48 9.69 6.60
C ILE A 123 -0.42 10.78 6.59
N VAL A 124 0.26 10.99 7.71
CA VAL A 124 1.29 12.02 7.83
C VAL A 124 2.63 11.33 8.07
N GLY A 125 3.59 11.63 7.19
CA GLY A 125 4.90 10.98 7.14
C GLY A 125 5.03 9.99 5.98
N GLY A 126 6.28 9.74 5.58
CA GLY A 126 6.62 8.81 4.50
C GLY A 126 6.38 7.35 4.86
N THR A 127 6.76 6.43 3.96
CA THR A 127 6.55 4.98 4.14
C THR A 127 7.38 4.36 5.27
N LEU A 128 8.45 5.05 5.68
CA LEU A 128 9.23 4.69 6.88
C LEU A 128 8.50 5.04 8.19
N SER A 129 7.54 5.97 8.16
CA SER A 129 6.70 6.34 9.32
C SER A 129 5.40 5.53 9.35
N VAL A 130 4.76 5.35 8.19
CA VAL A 130 3.55 4.52 8.01
C VAL A 130 3.64 3.84 6.67
N SER A 131 3.87 2.53 6.65
CA SER A 131 4.17 1.78 5.43
C SER A 131 2.97 1.66 4.50
N ASP A 132 3.25 1.34 3.24
CA ASP A 132 2.21 1.10 2.23
C ASP A 132 1.30 -0.06 2.65
N ALA A 133 1.84 -1.06 3.35
CA ALA A 133 1.03 -2.17 3.87
C ALA A 133 -0.02 -1.70 4.88
N VAL A 134 0.33 -0.76 5.77
CA VAL A 134 -0.61 -0.17 6.73
C VAL A 134 -1.64 0.70 6.00
N GLU A 135 -1.20 1.51 5.04
CA GLU A 135 -2.12 2.30 4.22
C GLU A 135 -3.16 1.40 3.51
N GLN A 136 -2.73 0.26 2.94
CA GLN A 136 -3.66 -0.70 2.33
C GLN A 136 -4.62 -1.32 3.34
N GLN A 137 -4.21 -1.52 4.60
CA GLN A 137 -5.11 -1.95 5.67
C GLN A 137 -6.16 -0.86 5.97
N VAL A 138 -5.75 0.41 6.06
CA VAL A 138 -6.65 1.55 6.27
C VAL A 138 -7.67 1.65 5.13
N ARG A 139 -7.25 1.57 3.86
CA ARG A 139 -8.16 1.59 2.70
C ARG A 139 -9.23 0.51 2.77
N LYS A 140 -8.86 -0.69 3.23
CA LYS A 140 -9.81 -1.81 3.42
C LYS A 140 -10.77 -1.56 4.58
N ALA A 141 -10.29 -0.93 5.66
CA ALA A 141 -11.11 -0.62 6.83
C ALA A 141 -12.16 0.47 6.54
N VAL A 142 -11.81 1.43 5.69
CA VAL A 142 -12.66 2.58 5.35
C VAL A 142 -12.80 2.74 3.82
N PRO A 143 -13.49 1.81 3.13
CA PRO A 143 -13.53 1.76 1.65
C PRO A 143 -14.18 2.99 0.99
N ASN A 144 -14.98 3.75 1.75
CA ASN A 144 -15.63 4.97 1.27
C ASN A 144 -14.85 6.25 1.61
N ALA A 145 -13.77 6.15 2.39
CA ALA A 145 -12.95 7.29 2.77
C ALA A 145 -11.88 7.56 1.72
N LYS A 146 -11.57 8.83 1.49
CA LYS A 146 -10.40 9.20 0.71
C LYS A 146 -9.14 9.06 1.56
N VAL A 147 -8.27 8.12 1.24
CA VAL A 147 -7.01 7.91 1.96
C VAL A 147 -5.88 8.59 1.18
N THR A 148 -5.23 9.58 1.79
CA THR A 148 -4.17 10.39 1.16
C THR A 148 -2.97 10.56 2.09
N ARG A 149 -1.84 11.04 1.58
CA ARG A 149 -0.61 11.20 2.36
C ARG A 149 -0.02 12.61 2.26
N ILE A 150 0.43 13.16 3.38
CA ILE A 150 1.32 14.32 3.43
C ILE A 150 2.70 13.82 3.88
N ALA A 151 3.67 13.87 2.99
CA ALA A 151 5.04 13.46 3.28
C ALA A 151 6.02 14.20 2.35
N GLY A 152 7.09 14.74 2.92
CA GLY A 152 8.25 15.19 2.17
C GLY A 152 9.36 14.13 2.14
N GLU A 153 10.46 14.42 1.45
CA GLU A 153 11.63 13.53 1.38
C GLU A 153 12.26 13.30 2.76
N THR A 154 12.21 14.32 3.62
CA THR A 154 12.67 14.26 5.00
C THR A 154 11.60 14.82 5.95
N ARG A 155 11.78 14.60 7.26
CA ARG A 155 10.93 15.21 8.30
C ARG A 155 10.86 16.74 8.23
N TYR A 156 11.91 17.37 7.71
CA TYR A 156 11.98 18.82 7.57
C TYR A 156 11.10 19.29 6.42
N ASP A 157 11.12 18.55 5.29
CA ASP A 157 10.21 18.77 4.17
C ASP A 157 8.75 18.53 4.59
N THR A 158 8.47 17.43 5.30
CA THR A 158 7.12 17.15 5.86
C THR A 158 6.66 18.30 6.77
N SER A 159 7.52 18.82 7.66
CA SER A 159 7.16 19.94 8.52
C SER A 159 6.87 21.23 7.75
N ALA A 160 7.62 21.52 6.68
CA ALA A 160 7.40 22.68 5.84
C ALA A 160 6.10 22.58 5.03
N ASP A 161 5.79 21.39 4.50
CA ASP A 161 4.54 21.13 3.80
C ASP A 161 3.35 21.24 4.76
N LEU A 162 3.41 20.63 5.95
CA LEU A 162 2.39 20.77 6.99
C LEU A 162 2.17 22.23 7.37
N ALA A 163 3.24 23.00 7.58
CA ALA A 163 3.15 24.43 7.87
C ALA A 163 2.45 25.21 6.74
N ALA A 164 2.69 24.87 5.48
CA ALA A 164 1.99 25.49 4.36
C ALA A 164 0.50 25.09 4.30
N TYR A 165 0.15 23.83 4.62
CA TYR A 165 -1.24 23.41 4.76
C TYR A 165 -1.94 24.11 5.94
N THR A 166 -1.27 24.29 7.07
CA THR A 166 -1.81 25.01 8.23
C THR A 166 -2.13 26.46 7.87
N VAL A 167 -1.19 27.17 7.23
CA VAL A 167 -1.44 28.55 6.77
C VAL A 167 -2.59 28.60 5.76
N ALA A 168 -2.69 27.60 4.87
CA ALA A 168 -3.83 27.50 3.96
C ALA A 168 -5.15 27.29 4.72
N CYS A 169 -5.17 26.51 5.80
CA CYS A 169 -6.33 26.30 6.65
C CYS A 169 -6.79 27.61 7.30
N TYR A 170 -5.87 28.36 7.93
CA TYR A 170 -6.18 29.67 8.52
C TYR A 170 -6.71 30.69 7.48
N ASN A 171 -6.27 30.58 6.23
CA ASN A 171 -6.70 31.45 5.14
C ASN A 171 -7.93 30.95 4.37
N GLY A 172 -8.47 29.75 4.67
CA GLY A 172 -9.58 29.14 3.94
C GLY A 172 -9.22 28.55 2.55
N ASP A 173 -7.92 28.40 2.25
CA ASP A 173 -7.40 27.87 0.98
C ASP A 173 -7.11 26.34 1.03
N TYR A 174 -7.31 25.68 2.19
CA TYR A 174 -6.94 24.27 2.41
C TYR A 174 -7.58 23.30 1.42
N SER A 175 -8.87 23.46 1.10
CA SER A 175 -9.59 22.57 0.18
C SER A 175 -9.00 22.54 -1.23
N THR A 176 -8.45 23.67 -1.69
CA THR A 176 -7.80 23.78 -3.01
C THR A 176 -6.49 22.99 -3.05
N LEU A 177 -5.64 23.16 -2.03
CA LEU A 177 -4.41 22.38 -1.91
C LEU A 177 -4.71 20.89 -1.75
N GLN A 178 -5.73 20.57 -0.95
CA GLN A 178 -6.19 19.21 -0.72
C GLN A 178 -6.62 18.55 -2.04
N GLY A 179 -7.42 19.22 -2.87
CA GLY A 179 -7.83 18.70 -4.17
C GLY A 179 -6.65 18.39 -5.11
N LEU A 180 -5.65 19.27 -5.17
CA LEU A 180 -4.44 19.01 -5.97
C LEU A 180 -3.62 17.84 -5.44
N ARG A 181 -3.41 17.80 -4.12
CA ARG A 181 -2.70 16.70 -3.45
C ARG A 181 -3.36 15.37 -3.73
N ASP A 182 -4.67 15.34 -3.56
CA ASP A 182 -5.51 14.18 -3.77
C ASP A 182 -5.37 13.63 -5.20
N ASP A 183 -5.47 14.51 -6.20
CA ASP A 183 -5.34 14.11 -7.61
C ASP A 183 -3.96 13.53 -7.93
N ILE A 184 -2.89 14.15 -7.40
CA ILE A 184 -1.51 13.64 -7.55
C ILE A 184 -1.39 12.27 -6.90
N TYR A 185 -1.98 12.14 -5.72
CA TYR A 185 -1.90 10.93 -4.93
C TYR A 185 -2.65 9.77 -5.61
N ASP A 186 -3.90 9.98 -6.05
CA ASP A 186 -4.68 8.99 -6.79
C ASP A 186 -3.97 8.56 -8.08
N ALA A 187 -3.32 9.52 -8.77
CA ALA A 187 -2.50 9.24 -9.94
C ALA A 187 -1.27 8.37 -9.64
N ASN A 188 -0.57 8.65 -8.55
CA ASN A 188 0.57 7.83 -8.12
C ASN A 188 0.14 6.40 -7.75
N GLN A 189 -1.03 6.24 -7.13
CA GLN A 189 -1.58 4.91 -6.84
C GLN A 189 -1.94 4.14 -8.12
N ALA A 190 -2.53 4.81 -9.12
CA ALA A 190 -2.81 4.21 -10.42
C ALA A 190 -1.51 3.76 -11.13
N GLU A 191 -0.45 4.58 -11.09
CA GLU A 191 0.86 4.20 -11.61
C GLU A 191 1.42 2.97 -10.89
N ALA A 192 1.35 2.92 -9.55
CA ALA A 192 1.83 1.77 -8.79
C ALA A 192 1.06 0.48 -9.14
N THR A 193 -0.26 0.56 -9.33
CA THR A 193 -1.09 -0.55 -9.79
C THR A 193 -0.67 -1.01 -11.19
N TYR A 194 -0.44 -0.08 -12.12
CA TYR A 194 0.07 -0.40 -13.45
C TYR A 194 1.42 -1.13 -13.40
N GLN A 195 2.37 -0.62 -12.62
CA GLN A 195 3.69 -1.25 -12.49
C GLN A 195 3.61 -2.65 -11.86
N ALA A 196 2.73 -2.85 -10.88
CA ALA A 196 2.49 -4.16 -10.28
C ALA A 196 1.84 -5.14 -11.29
N ALA A 197 0.86 -4.68 -12.07
CA ALA A 197 0.21 -5.47 -13.11
C ALA A 197 1.19 -5.85 -14.23
N LEU A 198 2.02 -4.90 -14.68
CA LEU A 198 3.05 -5.12 -15.69
C LEU A 198 4.04 -6.19 -15.22
N LYS A 199 4.57 -6.05 -14.00
CA LYS A 199 5.48 -7.04 -13.40
C LYS A 199 4.85 -8.42 -13.31
N ASN A 200 3.57 -8.51 -12.94
CA ASN A 200 2.85 -9.78 -12.86
C ASN A 200 2.63 -10.40 -14.25
N TYR A 201 2.25 -9.59 -15.25
CA TYR A 201 2.12 -10.04 -16.63
C TYR A 201 3.48 -10.53 -17.19
N GLU A 202 4.56 -9.80 -16.99
CA GLU A 202 5.90 -10.22 -17.41
C GLU A 202 6.33 -11.54 -16.77
N ALA A 203 6.05 -11.71 -15.46
CA ALA A 203 6.36 -12.93 -14.74
C ALA A 203 5.55 -14.14 -15.26
N THR A 204 4.23 -13.98 -15.41
CA THR A 204 3.34 -15.05 -15.91
C THR A 204 3.62 -15.40 -17.37
N ARG A 205 3.90 -14.40 -18.21
CA ARG A 205 4.34 -14.60 -19.60
C ARG A 205 5.62 -15.41 -19.69
N LYS A 206 6.62 -15.13 -18.83
CA LYS A 206 7.87 -15.90 -18.77
C LYS A 206 7.62 -17.35 -18.33
N THR A 207 6.73 -17.57 -17.37
CA THR A 207 6.32 -18.92 -16.96
C THR A 207 5.65 -19.67 -18.10
N PHE A 208 4.67 -19.07 -18.77
CA PHE A 208 4.02 -19.67 -19.94
C PHE A 208 5.03 -20.08 -21.02
N ALA A 209 5.93 -19.17 -21.41
CA ALA A 209 6.98 -19.48 -22.39
C ALA A 209 7.88 -20.64 -21.96
N THR A 210 8.21 -20.72 -20.66
CA THR A 210 9.05 -21.80 -20.11
C THR A 210 8.33 -23.14 -20.17
N GLU A 211 7.07 -23.20 -19.75
CA GLU A 211 6.27 -24.43 -19.77
C GLU A 211 5.97 -24.89 -21.21
N ASN A 212 5.72 -23.94 -22.12
CA ASN A 212 5.50 -24.26 -23.53
C ASN A 212 6.75 -24.85 -24.19
N ASN A 213 7.95 -24.34 -23.85
CA ASN A 213 9.21 -24.93 -24.32
C ASN A 213 9.43 -26.37 -23.79
N LYS A 214 9.01 -26.67 -22.55
CA LYS A 214 9.04 -28.05 -22.03
C LYS A 214 8.11 -28.96 -22.82
N LEU A 215 6.90 -28.49 -23.10
CA LEU A 215 5.92 -29.23 -23.92
C LEU A 215 6.49 -29.54 -25.31
N ALA A 216 7.12 -28.56 -25.96
CA ALA A 216 7.78 -28.77 -27.26
C ALA A 216 8.87 -29.85 -27.19
N ASN A 217 9.70 -29.84 -26.14
CA ASN A 217 10.74 -30.86 -25.94
C ASN A 217 10.17 -32.27 -25.69
N LEU A 218 9.08 -32.37 -24.90
CA LEU A 218 8.39 -33.64 -24.66
C LEU A 218 7.72 -34.19 -25.93
N ASN A 219 7.09 -33.32 -26.72
CA ASN A 219 6.52 -33.68 -28.01
C ASN A 219 7.58 -34.24 -28.97
N LYS A 220 8.75 -33.59 -29.04
CA LYS A 220 9.89 -34.06 -29.82
C LYS A 220 10.38 -35.43 -29.34
N LYS A 221 10.53 -35.62 -28.03
CA LYS A 221 10.91 -36.94 -27.46
C LYS A 221 9.92 -38.04 -27.83
N ALA A 222 8.61 -37.76 -27.77
CA ALA A 222 7.58 -38.71 -28.16
C ALA A 222 7.66 -39.05 -29.66
N GLN A 223 7.92 -38.05 -30.51
CA GLN A 223 8.14 -38.25 -31.95
C GLN A 223 9.39 -39.12 -32.22
N ASP A 224 10.52 -38.83 -31.56
CA ASP A 224 11.76 -39.60 -31.71
C ASP A 224 11.57 -41.08 -31.34
N ILE A 225 10.74 -41.38 -30.33
CA ILE A 225 10.41 -42.76 -29.94
C ILE A 225 9.53 -43.42 -31.00
N ALA A 226 8.52 -42.72 -31.52
CA ALA A 226 7.66 -43.23 -32.59
C ALA A 226 8.47 -43.56 -33.86
N GLU A 227 9.42 -42.71 -34.24
CA GLU A 227 10.34 -42.95 -35.36
C GLU A 227 11.20 -44.19 -35.13
N LYS A 228 11.74 -44.39 -33.92
CA LYS A 228 12.49 -45.61 -33.55
C LYS A 228 11.64 -46.87 -33.63
N ILE A 229 10.37 -46.81 -33.19
CA ILE A 229 9.42 -47.94 -33.34
C ILE A 229 9.27 -48.27 -34.82
N ALA A 230 9.05 -47.26 -35.68
CA ALA A 230 8.89 -47.45 -37.11
C ALA A 230 10.15 -48.06 -37.76
N GLU A 231 11.34 -47.69 -37.30
CA GLU A 231 12.62 -48.23 -37.78
C GLU A 231 12.81 -49.70 -37.37
N VAL A 232 12.59 -50.04 -36.09
CA VAL A 232 12.72 -51.43 -35.60
C VAL A 232 11.70 -52.35 -36.28
N THR A 233 10.48 -51.88 -36.52
CA THR A 233 9.41 -52.67 -37.17
C THR A 233 9.81 -53.15 -38.58
N LYS A 234 10.63 -52.38 -39.32
CA LYS A 234 11.11 -52.76 -40.66
C LYS A 234 11.98 -54.02 -40.68
N THR A 235 12.48 -54.47 -39.52
CA THR A 235 13.41 -55.59 -39.40
C THR A 235 12.73 -56.96 -39.17
N LEU A 236 11.41 -56.99 -39.05
CA LEU A 236 10.62 -58.22 -38.90
C LEU A 236 10.73 -59.12 -40.16
N LYS A 237 10.96 -60.42 -39.96
CA LYS A 237 10.99 -61.41 -41.07
C LYS A 237 9.63 -62.11 -41.21
N PRO A 238 9.07 -62.28 -42.42
CA PRO A 238 7.80 -62.99 -42.59
C PRO A 238 7.94 -64.50 -42.31
N THR A 239 7.05 -65.07 -41.48
CA THR A 239 6.93 -66.52 -41.27
C THR A 239 5.46 -66.94 -41.07
N GLY A 240 4.98 -67.92 -41.86
CA GLY A 240 3.71 -68.63 -41.65
C GLY A 240 2.41 -67.87 -41.95
N ASP A 241 1.27 -68.39 -41.46
CA ASP A 241 -0.10 -67.85 -41.64
C ASP A 241 -0.38 -66.61 -40.75
N THR A 242 0.61 -65.71 -40.68
CA THR A 242 0.58 -64.43 -39.96
C THR A 242 0.30 -63.25 -40.89
N ALA A 243 0.03 -63.50 -42.17
CA ALA A 243 -0.14 -62.48 -43.21
C ALA A 243 -1.26 -61.48 -42.86
N SER A 244 -2.43 -61.95 -42.40
CA SER A 244 -3.53 -61.04 -42.08
C SER A 244 -3.29 -60.20 -40.80
N LEU A 245 -2.56 -60.74 -39.83
CA LEU A 245 -2.15 -60.01 -38.62
C LEU A 245 -1.03 -59.01 -38.92
N THR A 246 -0.11 -59.37 -39.83
CA THR A 246 0.95 -58.47 -40.33
C THR A 246 0.34 -57.31 -41.12
N ASP A 247 -0.66 -57.59 -41.97
CA ASP A 247 -1.41 -56.56 -42.69
C ASP A 247 -2.20 -55.64 -41.75
N ALA A 248 -2.78 -56.19 -40.68
CA ALA A 248 -3.45 -55.40 -39.64
C ALA A 248 -2.47 -54.48 -38.89
N VAL A 249 -1.27 -54.97 -38.55
CA VAL A 249 -0.20 -54.16 -37.93
C VAL A 249 0.30 -53.09 -38.90
N ASN A 250 0.52 -53.43 -40.18
CA ASN A 250 0.93 -52.47 -41.21
C ASN A 250 -0.12 -51.38 -41.46
N THR A 251 -1.40 -51.73 -41.42
CA THR A 251 -2.52 -50.77 -41.54
C THR A 251 -2.57 -49.85 -40.33
N ALA A 252 -2.56 -50.40 -39.12
CA ALA A 252 -2.55 -49.60 -37.89
C ALA A 252 -1.30 -48.71 -37.79
N LYS A 253 -0.15 -49.18 -38.30
CA LYS A 253 1.08 -48.39 -38.43
C LYS A 253 0.88 -47.21 -39.39
N SER A 254 0.31 -47.45 -40.57
CA SER A 254 0.06 -46.37 -41.54
C SER A 254 -0.86 -45.29 -40.98
N GLU A 255 -1.86 -45.69 -40.19
CA GLU A 255 -2.76 -44.74 -39.51
C GLU A 255 -2.06 -43.99 -38.37
N LEU A 256 -1.21 -44.67 -37.59
CA LEU A 256 -0.39 -44.04 -36.55
C LEU A 256 0.62 -43.05 -37.14
N ASP A 257 1.28 -43.40 -38.24
CA ASP A 257 2.22 -42.54 -38.95
C ASP A 257 1.52 -41.28 -39.50
N ALA A 258 0.32 -41.45 -40.06
CA ALA A 258 -0.50 -40.33 -40.53
C ALA A 258 -0.93 -39.41 -39.36
N ALA A 259 -1.35 -39.98 -38.23
CA ALA A 259 -1.70 -39.23 -37.03
C ALA A 259 -0.49 -38.53 -36.39
N ALA A 260 0.69 -39.17 -36.39
CA ALA A 260 1.94 -38.60 -35.90
C ALA A 260 2.34 -37.38 -36.73
N LYS A 261 2.27 -37.50 -38.07
CA LYS A 261 2.54 -36.41 -39.00
C LYS A 261 1.56 -35.26 -38.80
N ALA A 262 0.26 -35.53 -38.75
CA ALA A 262 -0.75 -34.51 -38.52
C ALA A 262 -0.55 -33.77 -37.19
N ARG A 263 -0.25 -34.50 -36.11
CA ARG A 263 0.09 -33.91 -34.80
C ARG A 263 1.34 -33.04 -34.86
N GLY A 264 2.39 -33.48 -35.57
CA GLY A 264 3.63 -32.72 -35.75
C GLY A 264 3.43 -31.44 -36.54
N ASP A 265 2.69 -31.53 -37.66
CA ASP A 265 2.32 -30.37 -38.49
C ASP A 265 1.49 -29.36 -37.67
N GLN A 266 0.53 -29.84 -36.86
CA GLN A 266 -0.28 -29.00 -35.98
C GLN A 266 0.54 -28.31 -34.88
N ALA A 267 1.49 -29.03 -34.28
CA ALA A 267 2.37 -28.49 -33.25
C ALA A 267 3.32 -27.44 -33.81
N ALA A 268 3.87 -27.65 -35.00
CA ALA A 268 4.73 -26.69 -35.69
C ALA A 268 3.96 -25.41 -36.07
N ALA A 269 2.73 -25.57 -36.60
CA ALA A 269 1.85 -24.45 -36.91
C ALA A 269 1.49 -23.64 -35.67
N ASN A 270 1.12 -24.32 -34.58
CA ASN A 270 0.78 -23.69 -33.31
C ASN A 270 1.97 -22.90 -32.72
N ALA A 271 3.15 -23.51 -32.68
CA ALA A 271 4.37 -22.86 -32.19
C ALA A 271 4.71 -21.62 -33.03
N PHE A 272 4.61 -21.72 -34.36
CA PHE A 272 4.90 -20.62 -35.27
C PHE A 272 3.90 -19.47 -35.13
N ILE A 273 2.59 -19.76 -35.08
CA ILE A 273 1.54 -18.76 -34.86
C ILE A 273 1.73 -18.07 -33.51
N THR A 274 1.99 -18.83 -32.46
CA THR A 274 2.21 -18.30 -31.11
C THR A 274 3.44 -17.38 -31.08
N GLU A 275 4.54 -17.79 -31.70
CA GLU A 275 5.77 -16.99 -31.74
C GLU A 275 5.58 -15.70 -32.56
N GLN A 276 5.05 -15.81 -33.78
CA GLN A 276 4.95 -14.64 -34.67
C GLN A 276 3.87 -13.65 -34.24
N LEU A 277 2.70 -14.13 -33.78
CA LEU A 277 1.67 -13.23 -33.26
C LEU A 277 2.04 -12.62 -31.89
N SER A 278 2.82 -13.33 -31.06
CA SER A 278 3.38 -12.76 -29.82
C SER A 278 4.45 -11.69 -30.09
N ASN A 279 5.27 -11.86 -31.13
CA ASN A 279 6.23 -10.85 -31.57
C ASN A 279 5.59 -9.59 -32.18
N LEU A 280 4.36 -9.71 -32.70
CA LEU A 280 3.59 -8.60 -33.29
C LEU A 280 2.68 -7.89 -32.28
N GLY A 281 2.18 -8.61 -31.29
CA GLY A 281 1.10 -8.18 -30.41
C GLY A 281 1.53 -7.63 -29.05
N ALA A 282 2.73 -7.07 -28.90
CA ALA A 282 3.19 -6.54 -27.61
C ALA A 282 2.41 -5.31 -27.10
N GLY A 283 1.33 -4.86 -27.77
CA GLY A 283 0.56 -3.69 -27.33
C GLY A 283 -0.91 -3.55 -27.76
N ASN A 284 -1.49 -4.42 -28.60
CA ASN A 284 -2.90 -4.24 -29.00
C ASN A 284 -3.61 -5.56 -29.36
N SER A 285 -4.37 -6.12 -28.41
CA SER A 285 -5.06 -7.40 -28.52
C SER A 285 -6.40 -7.37 -29.26
N THR A 286 -6.82 -6.20 -29.76
CA THR A 286 -8.10 -6.02 -30.47
C THR A 286 -7.97 -6.03 -32.00
N LEU A 287 -6.74 -6.07 -32.54
CA LEU A 287 -6.53 -6.20 -33.97
C LEU A 287 -6.94 -7.59 -34.46
N ASP A 288 -7.65 -7.63 -35.58
CA ASP A 288 -7.90 -8.86 -36.32
C ASP A 288 -6.61 -9.38 -36.97
N ILE A 289 -6.56 -10.68 -37.26
CA ILE A 289 -5.42 -11.32 -37.93
C ILE A 289 -5.16 -10.67 -39.29
N LYS A 290 -6.19 -10.18 -39.99
CA LYS A 290 -6.06 -9.57 -41.31
C LYS A 290 -5.21 -8.29 -41.29
N SER A 291 -5.44 -7.40 -40.34
CA SER A 291 -4.66 -6.16 -40.15
C SER A 291 -3.25 -6.47 -39.64
N THR A 292 -3.13 -7.41 -38.70
CA THR A 292 -1.84 -7.86 -38.17
C THR A 292 -0.96 -8.52 -39.25
N ILE A 293 -1.56 -9.31 -40.16
CA ILE A 293 -0.88 -9.88 -41.33
C ILE A 293 -0.45 -8.79 -42.29
N ALA A 294 -1.27 -7.76 -42.55
CA ALA A 294 -0.90 -6.68 -43.47
C ALA A 294 0.31 -5.88 -42.98
N ASP A 295 0.42 -5.64 -41.67
CA ASP A 295 1.57 -4.99 -41.05
C ASP A 295 2.82 -5.89 -41.08
N TYR A 296 2.65 -7.19 -40.82
CA TYR A 296 3.71 -8.20 -40.90
C TYR A 296 4.22 -8.41 -42.34
N GLU A 297 3.30 -8.47 -43.30
CA GLU A 297 3.57 -8.50 -44.73
C GLU A 297 4.37 -7.27 -45.15
N SER A 298 3.95 -6.08 -44.73
CA SER A 298 4.66 -4.83 -45.01
C SER A 298 6.08 -4.82 -44.43
N TYR A 299 6.26 -5.28 -43.19
CA TYR A 299 7.56 -5.33 -42.51
C TYR A 299 8.54 -6.30 -43.18
N PHE A 300 8.11 -7.52 -43.54
CA PHE A 300 8.98 -8.52 -44.17
C PHE A 300 9.14 -8.32 -45.67
N GLN A 301 8.14 -7.76 -46.38
CA GLN A 301 8.31 -7.30 -47.76
C GLN A 301 9.37 -6.19 -47.86
N ALA A 302 9.37 -5.23 -46.93
CA ALA A 302 10.40 -4.18 -46.86
C ALA A 302 11.82 -4.75 -46.62
N LYS A 303 11.93 -5.96 -46.05
CA LYS A 303 13.20 -6.67 -45.84
C LYS A 303 13.53 -7.72 -46.91
N GLY A 304 12.67 -7.90 -47.92
CA GLY A 304 12.85 -8.88 -48.99
C GLY A 304 12.68 -10.35 -48.58
N ASP A 305 12.08 -10.63 -47.42
CA ASP A 305 11.90 -11.99 -46.90
C ASP A 305 10.46 -12.49 -47.12
N THR A 306 10.14 -12.80 -48.37
CA THR A 306 8.82 -13.31 -48.78
C THR A 306 8.53 -14.71 -48.26
N LYS A 307 9.54 -15.43 -47.73
CA LYS A 307 9.38 -16.81 -47.22
C LYS A 307 8.70 -16.82 -45.85
N ALA A 308 8.98 -15.85 -44.99
CA ALA A 308 8.35 -15.72 -43.67
C ALA A 308 6.83 -15.50 -43.76
N VAL A 309 6.37 -14.70 -44.74
CA VAL A 309 4.95 -14.44 -45.01
C VAL A 309 4.22 -15.68 -45.51
N SER A 310 4.86 -16.46 -46.41
CA SER A 310 4.30 -17.73 -46.88
C SER A 310 4.17 -18.72 -45.73
N ALA A 311 5.20 -18.85 -44.90
CA ALA A 311 5.21 -19.74 -43.75
C ALA A 311 4.10 -19.41 -42.73
N LEU A 312 3.79 -18.12 -42.51
CA LEU A 312 2.69 -17.71 -41.64
C LEU A 312 1.32 -18.08 -42.21
N ASN A 313 1.10 -17.85 -43.51
CA ASN A 313 -0.14 -18.23 -44.17
C ASN A 313 -0.34 -19.75 -44.17
N ASP A 314 0.73 -20.52 -44.38
CA ASP A 314 0.72 -21.97 -44.33
C ASP A 314 0.41 -22.48 -42.90
N ALA A 315 1.03 -21.88 -41.88
CA ALA A 315 0.76 -22.21 -40.49
C ALA A 315 -0.70 -21.91 -40.10
N ILE A 316 -1.25 -20.76 -40.50
CA ILE A 316 -2.66 -20.39 -40.26
C ILE A 316 -3.61 -21.42 -40.90
N ALA A 317 -3.31 -21.85 -42.13
CA ALA A 317 -4.12 -22.84 -42.83
C ALA A 317 -4.10 -24.21 -42.11
N VAL A 318 -2.92 -24.67 -41.65
CA VAL A 318 -2.78 -25.90 -40.86
C VAL A 318 -3.50 -25.78 -39.51
N ALA A 319 -3.40 -24.63 -38.86
CA ALA A 319 -4.06 -24.36 -37.59
C ALA A 319 -5.59 -24.23 -37.68
N GLY A 320 -6.16 -24.16 -38.89
CA GLY A 320 -7.60 -23.99 -39.11
C GLY A 320 -8.14 -22.65 -38.62
N VAL A 321 -7.27 -21.64 -38.54
CA VAL A 321 -7.58 -20.30 -38.02
C VAL A 321 -8.13 -19.41 -39.13
N SER A 322 -9.19 -18.63 -38.86
CA SER A 322 -9.72 -17.68 -39.83
C SER A 322 -8.94 -16.38 -39.82
N LYS A 323 -8.71 -15.77 -41.00
CA LYS A 323 -8.08 -14.43 -41.09
C LYS A 323 -8.91 -13.32 -40.44
N SER A 324 -10.19 -13.56 -40.16
CA SER A 324 -11.07 -12.64 -39.43
C SER A 324 -11.00 -12.77 -37.92
N ASP A 325 -10.34 -13.82 -37.40
CA ASP A 325 -10.23 -14.05 -35.96
C ASP A 325 -9.34 -12.96 -35.34
N THR A 326 -9.58 -12.62 -34.08
CA THR A 326 -8.61 -11.82 -33.32
C THR A 326 -7.38 -12.68 -33.04
N VAL A 327 -6.23 -12.06 -32.74
CA VAL A 327 -5.01 -12.79 -32.33
C VAL A 327 -5.30 -13.78 -31.20
N GLU A 328 -6.19 -13.43 -30.28
CA GLU A 328 -6.57 -14.28 -29.16
C GLU A 328 -7.42 -15.49 -29.59
N THR A 329 -8.43 -15.28 -30.43
CA THR A 329 -9.24 -16.36 -31.00
C THR A 329 -8.41 -17.28 -31.90
N ALA A 330 -7.39 -16.74 -32.58
CA ALA A 330 -6.42 -17.48 -33.37
C ALA A 330 -5.65 -18.52 -32.54
N ILE A 331 -5.08 -18.04 -31.44
CA ILE A 331 -4.26 -18.86 -30.54
C ILE A 331 -5.14 -19.91 -29.88
N ALA A 332 -6.33 -19.54 -29.40
CA ALA A 332 -7.28 -20.48 -28.83
C ALA A 332 -7.69 -21.59 -29.82
N THR A 333 -8.07 -21.21 -31.05
CA THR A 333 -8.44 -22.18 -32.11
C THR A 333 -7.28 -23.11 -32.46
N SER A 334 -6.06 -22.56 -32.57
CA SER A 334 -4.85 -23.33 -32.83
C SER A 334 -4.53 -24.31 -31.69
N ASN A 335 -4.78 -23.93 -30.43
CA ASN A 335 -4.60 -24.78 -29.26
C ASN A 335 -5.62 -25.92 -29.23
N ASP A 336 -6.90 -25.63 -29.50
CA ASP A 336 -7.96 -26.64 -29.58
C ASP A 336 -7.64 -27.69 -30.66
N LYS A 337 -7.20 -27.25 -31.84
CA LYS A 337 -6.82 -28.17 -32.92
C LYS A 337 -5.60 -29.01 -32.59
N LEU A 338 -4.63 -28.47 -31.84
CA LEU A 338 -3.50 -29.25 -31.35
C LEU A 338 -3.96 -30.31 -30.35
N ALA A 339 -4.89 -30.00 -29.46
CA ALA A 339 -5.47 -30.95 -28.52
C ALA A 339 -6.22 -32.08 -29.25
N ASP A 340 -7.02 -31.77 -30.27
CA ASP A 340 -7.71 -32.76 -31.11
C ASP A 340 -6.71 -33.72 -31.80
N ALA A 341 -5.62 -33.17 -32.35
CA ALA A 341 -4.58 -33.95 -33.02
C ALA A 341 -3.80 -34.84 -32.03
N GLN A 342 -3.56 -34.35 -30.80
CA GLN A 342 -2.97 -35.14 -29.72
C GLN A 342 -3.87 -36.30 -29.29
N SER A 343 -5.18 -36.06 -29.15
CA SER A 343 -6.16 -37.11 -28.84
C SER A 343 -6.21 -38.18 -29.92
N THR A 344 -6.27 -37.76 -31.19
CA THR A 344 -6.30 -38.69 -32.35
C THR A 344 -5.04 -39.55 -32.39
N PHE A 345 -3.86 -38.98 -32.14
CA PHE A 345 -2.61 -39.73 -32.06
C PHE A 345 -2.59 -40.74 -30.90
N ALA A 346 -3.15 -40.38 -29.74
CA ALA A 346 -3.26 -41.29 -28.61
C ALA A 346 -4.14 -42.51 -28.96
N ASP A 347 -5.31 -42.29 -29.55
CA ASP A 347 -6.23 -43.35 -29.97
C ASP A 347 -5.57 -44.30 -31.00
N LYS A 348 -4.87 -43.75 -32.00
CA LYS A 348 -4.17 -44.54 -33.01
C LYS A 348 -2.97 -45.31 -32.44
N SER A 349 -2.28 -44.74 -31.45
CA SER A 349 -1.18 -45.41 -30.74
C SER A 349 -1.69 -46.63 -29.97
N GLU A 350 -2.85 -46.53 -29.33
CA GLU A 350 -3.49 -47.64 -28.62
C GLU A 350 -3.98 -48.73 -29.59
N ALA A 351 -4.57 -48.35 -30.72
CA ALA A 351 -4.98 -49.29 -31.77
C ALA A 351 -3.78 -50.05 -32.37
N TYR A 352 -2.66 -49.36 -32.62
CA TYR A 352 -1.42 -50.00 -33.07
C TYR A 352 -0.84 -50.94 -32.01
N ALA A 353 -0.83 -50.53 -30.74
CA ALA A 353 -0.39 -51.38 -29.64
C ALA A 353 -1.22 -52.67 -29.54
N ALA A 354 -2.55 -52.57 -29.63
CA ALA A 354 -3.45 -53.72 -29.62
C ALA A 354 -3.24 -54.66 -30.83
N ALA A 355 -2.94 -54.12 -32.02
CA ALA A 355 -2.65 -54.93 -33.19
C ALA A 355 -1.31 -55.70 -33.04
N VAL A 356 -0.29 -55.04 -32.49
CA VAL A 356 1.02 -55.66 -32.20
C VAL A 356 0.89 -56.72 -31.11
N GLU A 357 0.10 -56.50 -30.07
CA GLU A 357 -0.16 -57.49 -29.01
C GLU A 357 -0.84 -58.76 -29.56
N LYS A 358 -1.80 -58.61 -30.47
CA LYS A 358 -2.43 -59.75 -31.16
C LYS A 358 -1.47 -60.51 -32.06
N LEU A 359 -0.62 -59.79 -32.81
CA LEU A 359 0.44 -60.41 -33.62
C LEU A 359 1.46 -61.12 -32.70
N GLN A 360 1.73 -60.56 -31.52
CA GLN A 360 2.63 -61.12 -30.54
C GLN A 360 2.16 -62.48 -30.01
N THR A 361 0.90 -62.58 -29.60
CA THR A 361 0.31 -63.86 -29.15
C THR A 361 0.38 -64.94 -30.24
N ALA A 362 0.32 -64.56 -31.51
CA ALA A 362 0.43 -65.48 -32.65
C ALA A 362 1.88 -65.87 -33.02
N LEU A 363 2.88 -65.06 -32.64
CA LEU A 363 4.30 -65.24 -32.98
C LEU A 363 5.13 -65.91 -31.87
N ASP A 364 4.61 -66.03 -30.65
CA ASP A 364 5.33 -66.66 -29.53
C ASP A 364 5.75 -68.14 -29.79
N ASP A 365 5.31 -68.75 -30.91
CA ASP A 365 5.73 -70.07 -31.40
C ASP A 365 6.92 -70.07 -32.41
N ALA A 366 7.52 -68.93 -32.78
CA ALA A 366 8.61 -68.87 -33.79
C ALA A 366 9.87 -68.08 -33.34
N ASP A 367 11.01 -68.77 -33.16
CA ASP A 367 12.28 -68.23 -32.63
C ASP A 367 12.93 -67.07 -33.44
N ALA A 368 12.54 -66.83 -34.70
CA ALA A 368 13.26 -65.93 -35.60
C ALA A 368 13.06 -64.41 -35.35
N ASN A 369 11.98 -64.00 -34.65
CA ASN A 369 11.63 -62.57 -34.47
C ASN A 369 11.58 -62.10 -33.01
N LYS A 370 11.85 -62.99 -32.04
CA LYS A 370 11.66 -62.77 -30.59
C LYS A 370 12.35 -61.52 -30.04
N ALA A 371 13.59 -61.24 -30.46
CA ALA A 371 14.35 -60.08 -29.98
C ALA A 371 13.82 -58.74 -30.53
N VAL A 372 13.38 -58.72 -31.79
CA VAL A 372 12.81 -57.52 -32.45
C VAL A 372 11.50 -57.14 -31.75
N VAL A 373 10.66 -58.14 -31.52
CA VAL A 373 9.42 -58.03 -30.73
C VAL A 373 9.66 -57.44 -29.34
N GLN A 374 10.61 -57.99 -28.58
CA GLN A 374 10.88 -57.53 -27.20
C GLN A 374 11.30 -56.06 -27.19
N ARG A 375 12.06 -55.63 -28.20
CA ARG A 375 12.45 -54.24 -28.39
C ARG A 375 11.27 -53.33 -28.74
N LEU A 376 10.35 -53.79 -29.59
CA LEU A 376 9.13 -53.06 -29.93
C LEU A 376 8.23 -52.85 -28.71
N VAL A 377 8.02 -53.90 -27.90
CA VAL A 377 7.24 -53.82 -26.66
C VAL A 377 7.86 -52.80 -25.69
N GLN A 378 9.19 -52.79 -25.55
CA GLN A 378 9.88 -51.80 -24.73
C GLN A 378 9.62 -50.37 -25.24
N LEU A 379 9.87 -50.11 -26.53
CA LEU A 379 9.68 -48.79 -27.11
C LEU A 379 8.22 -48.32 -27.05
N GLN A 380 7.24 -49.23 -27.15
CA GLN A 380 5.83 -48.91 -26.97
C GLN A 380 5.51 -48.46 -25.54
N ARG A 381 6.09 -49.09 -24.51
CA ARG A 381 5.96 -48.61 -23.13
C ARG A 381 6.59 -47.23 -22.95
N GLU A 382 7.77 -47.00 -23.55
CA GLU A 382 8.43 -45.69 -23.54
C GLU A 382 7.57 -44.63 -24.24
N LEU A 383 6.97 -44.94 -25.39
CA LEU A 383 6.07 -44.04 -26.11
C LEU A 383 4.80 -43.73 -25.31
N LYS A 384 4.17 -44.76 -24.71
CA LYS A 384 3.00 -44.57 -23.83
C LYS A 384 3.33 -43.62 -22.69
N LYS A 385 4.48 -43.79 -22.05
CA LYS A 385 4.93 -42.88 -20.99
C LYS A 385 5.21 -41.47 -21.51
N ALA A 386 5.90 -41.33 -22.64
CA ALA A 386 6.17 -40.02 -23.24
C ALA A 386 4.88 -39.29 -23.64
N ASN A 387 3.87 -39.99 -24.15
CA ASN A 387 2.56 -39.41 -24.46
C ASN A 387 1.81 -38.98 -23.20
N GLN A 388 1.92 -39.74 -22.11
CA GLN A 388 1.39 -39.32 -20.82
C GLN A 388 2.08 -38.04 -20.33
N ASP A 389 3.42 -37.98 -20.39
CA ASP A 389 4.18 -36.79 -19.99
C ASP A 389 3.80 -35.56 -20.82
N VAL A 390 3.55 -35.74 -22.14
CA VAL A 390 3.01 -34.69 -23.02
C VAL A 390 1.64 -34.22 -22.54
N ALA A 391 0.70 -35.15 -22.28
CA ALA A 391 -0.64 -34.81 -21.84
C ALA A 391 -0.62 -34.05 -20.50
N ASP A 392 0.19 -34.51 -19.54
CA ASP A 392 0.38 -33.87 -18.24
C ASP A 392 0.94 -32.45 -18.42
N GLN A 393 1.94 -32.27 -19.29
CA GLN A 393 2.53 -30.96 -19.55
C GLN A 393 1.60 -30.03 -20.34
N THR A 394 0.76 -30.54 -21.25
CA THR A 394 -0.27 -29.76 -21.95
C THR A 394 -1.22 -29.11 -20.94
N ALA A 395 -1.65 -29.85 -19.91
CA ALA A 395 -2.48 -29.29 -18.85
C ALA A 395 -1.77 -28.17 -18.04
N VAL A 396 -0.47 -28.33 -17.79
CA VAL A 396 0.35 -27.29 -17.13
C VAL A 396 0.46 -26.02 -17.98
N VAL A 397 0.66 -26.17 -19.29
CA VAL A 397 0.70 -25.03 -20.23
C VAL A 397 -0.63 -24.29 -20.28
N ALA A 398 -1.75 -25.02 -20.32
CA ALA A 398 -3.09 -24.42 -20.31
C ALA A 398 -3.37 -23.60 -19.03
N ASP A 399 -2.96 -24.09 -17.85
CA ASP A 399 -3.06 -23.32 -16.60
C ASP A 399 -2.16 -22.08 -16.60
N ALA A 400 -0.94 -22.18 -17.13
CA ALA A 400 -0.03 -21.05 -17.26
C ALA A 400 -0.56 -19.98 -18.23
N GLU A 401 -1.16 -20.39 -19.35
CA GLU A 401 -1.80 -19.51 -20.33
C GLU A 401 -2.98 -18.76 -19.70
N LYS A 402 -3.85 -19.48 -18.98
CA LYS A 402 -4.97 -18.87 -18.25
C LYS A 402 -4.51 -17.78 -17.28
N LYS A 403 -3.44 -18.04 -16.51
CA LYS A 403 -2.86 -17.06 -15.57
C LYS A 403 -2.24 -15.86 -16.29
N MET A 404 -1.55 -16.10 -17.41
CA MET A 404 -0.97 -15.04 -18.24
C MET A 404 -2.07 -14.14 -18.83
N ASN A 405 -3.16 -14.72 -19.35
CA ASN A 405 -4.28 -13.96 -19.92
C ASN A 405 -5.00 -13.15 -18.83
N ALA A 406 -5.25 -13.73 -17.66
CA ALA A 406 -5.81 -12.97 -16.52
C ALA A 406 -4.89 -11.81 -16.08
N ALA A 407 -3.57 -12.00 -16.11
CA ALA A 407 -2.61 -10.94 -15.80
C ALA A 407 -2.56 -9.85 -16.90
N LYS A 408 -2.75 -10.23 -18.16
CA LYS A 408 -2.85 -9.31 -19.30
C LYS A 408 -4.11 -8.44 -19.20
N ASP A 409 -5.25 -9.03 -18.88
CA ASP A 409 -6.51 -8.29 -18.72
C ASP A 409 -6.38 -7.25 -17.60
N ALA A 410 -5.80 -7.64 -16.46
CA ALA A 410 -5.50 -6.71 -15.36
C ALA A 410 -4.53 -5.60 -15.77
N LEU A 411 -3.53 -5.90 -16.63
CA LEU A 411 -2.63 -4.88 -17.17
C LEU A 411 -3.35 -3.90 -18.09
N VAL A 412 -4.22 -4.38 -18.98
CA VAL A 412 -5.02 -3.53 -19.88
C VAL A 412 -5.94 -2.61 -19.08
N GLU A 413 -6.61 -3.14 -18.05
CA GLU A 413 -7.43 -2.32 -17.14
C GLU A 413 -6.58 -1.25 -16.44
N ALA A 414 -5.39 -1.61 -15.94
CA ALA A 414 -4.49 -0.65 -15.30
C ALA A 414 -3.98 0.43 -16.25
N VAL A 415 -3.71 0.10 -17.53
CA VAL A 415 -3.32 1.07 -18.57
C VAL A 415 -4.45 2.07 -18.83
N ASN A 416 -5.70 1.60 -18.94
CA ASN A 416 -6.85 2.47 -19.22
C ASN A 416 -7.14 3.44 -18.06
N ASN A 417 -6.80 3.07 -16.83
CA ASN A 417 -6.97 3.90 -15.64
C ASN A 417 -5.76 4.79 -15.32
N ARG A 418 -4.70 4.72 -16.13
CA ARG A 418 -3.46 5.44 -15.89
C ARG A 418 -3.57 6.90 -16.38
N PRO A 419 -3.35 7.90 -15.52
CA PRO A 419 -3.29 9.28 -15.96
C PRO A 419 -1.99 9.56 -16.74
N GLU A 420 -2.05 10.50 -17.68
CA GLU A 420 -0.88 10.91 -18.46
C GLU A 420 0.23 11.49 -17.56
N PRO A 421 1.49 11.04 -17.68
CA PRO A 421 2.58 11.44 -16.78
C PRO A 421 2.83 12.96 -16.71
N ASN A 422 2.67 13.66 -17.83
CA ASN A 422 2.83 15.12 -17.89
C ASN A 422 1.81 15.84 -17.00
N THR A 423 0.59 15.33 -16.91
CA THR A 423 -0.49 15.90 -16.09
C THR A 423 -0.16 15.80 -14.62
N VAL A 424 0.43 14.67 -14.18
CA VAL A 424 0.87 14.49 -12.79
C VAL A 424 2.01 15.45 -12.45
N ALA A 425 3.01 15.55 -13.33
CA ALA A 425 4.14 16.47 -13.14
C ALA A 425 3.69 17.94 -13.07
N ASP A 426 2.74 18.33 -13.91
CA ASP A 426 2.17 19.68 -13.90
C ASP A 426 1.38 19.96 -12.63
N LYS A 427 0.55 19.01 -12.16
CA LYS A 427 -0.16 19.13 -10.87
C LYS A 427 0.81 19.21 -9.70
N GLN A 428 1.90 18.42 -9.70
CA GLN A 428 2.95 18.50 -8.67
C GLN A 428 3.61 19.87 -8.66
N LYS A 429 3.96 20.41 -9.84
CA LYS A 429 4.52 21.75 -9.97
C LYS A 429 3.56 22.83 -9.48
N GLN A 430 2.27 22.68 -9.79
CA GLN A 430 1.22 23.58 -9.31
C GLN A 430 1.09 23.51 -7.78
N LEU A 431 1.00 22.32 -7.20
CA LEU A 431 0.91 22.12 -5.76
C LEU A 431 2.11 22.75 -5.05
N ARG A 432 3.34 22.50 -5.53
CA ARG A 432 4.55 23.08 -4.94
C ARG A 432 4.55 24.61 -5.01
N THR A 433 4.09 25.17 -6.13
CA THR A 433 3.94 26.62 -6.29
C THR A 433 2.95 27.20 -5.28
N GLN A 434 1.81 26.53 -5.09
CA GLN A 434 0.80 26.98 -4.14
C GLN A 434 1.26 26.82 -2.69
N LEU A 435 1.93 25.73 -2.32
CA LEU A 435 2.53 25.55 -0.99
C LEU A 435 3.54 26.67 -0.68
N ASN A 436 4.44 26.99 -1.63
CA ASN A 436 5.37 28.10 -1.47
C ASN A 436 4.65 29.45 -1.33
N ALA A 437 3.55 29.65 -2.05
CA ALA A 437 2.73 30.86 -1.91
C ALA A 437 2.06 30.93 -0.54
N GLN A 438 1.58 29.81 0.02
CA GLN A 438 1.04 29.78 1.38
C GLN A 438 2.11 30.07 2.43
N ALA A 439 3.30 29.49 2.28
CA ALA A 439 4.44 29.84 3.14
C ALA A 439 4.73 31.36 3.11
N ALA A 440 4.72 31.98 1.92
CA ALA A 440 4.94 33.43 1.78
C ALA A 440 3.80 34.30 2.38
N LYS A 441 2.54 33.83 2.32
CA LYS A 441 1.41 34.47 3.03
C LYS A 441 1.55 34.34 4.56
N GLY A 442 2.32 33.36 5.03
CA GLY A 442 2.63 33.08 6.43
C GLY A 442 3.41 34.18 7.16
N GLY A 443 3.73 35.33 6.56
CA GLY A 443 4.40 36.45 7.23
C GLY A 443 3.63 37.11 8.39
N LYS A 444 2.47 36.58 8.77
CA LYS A 444 1.78 36.87 10.03
C LYS A 444 1.77 35.70 11.03
N ALA A 445 2.03 34.47 10.60
CA ALA A 445 2.04 33.29 11.45
C ALA A 445 3.41 33.16 12.15
N THR A 446 3.38 33.03 13.48
CA THR A 446 4.59 32.79 14.26
C THR A 446 5.10 31.38 14.00
N VAL A 447 6.39 31.25 13.68
CA VAL A 447 7.03 29.94 13.46
C VAL A 447 7.67 29.48 14.76
N PHE A 448 7.18 28.37 15.29
CA PHE A 448 7.79 27.64 16.40
C PHE A 448 8.81 26.68 15.84
N LEU A 449 10.09 27.05 15.94
CA LEU A 449 11.20 26.23 15.49
C LEU A 449 11.66 25.30 16.61
N ALA A 450 11.67 24.00 16.36
CA ALA A 450 12.09 23.00 17.33
C ALA A 450 13.11 22.01 16.73
N ASP A 451 13.89 21.32 17.57
CA ASP A 451 14.88 20.35 17.08
C ASP A 451 14.21 19.06 16.60
N GLY A 452 14.41 18.76 15.32
CA GLY A 452 13.94 17.54 14.66
C GLY A 452 14.81 16.31 14.88
N THR A 453 15.93 16.42 15.61
CA THR A 453 16.83 15.29 15.92
C THR A 453 16.65 14.77 17.34
N ARG A 454 16.44 15.66 18.31
CA ARG A 454 16.17 15.35 19.72
C ARG A 454 14.97 16.21 20.12
N PHE A 455 13.82 15.58 20.32
CA PHE A 455 12.53 16.28 20.46
C PHE A 455 12.08 16.65 21.88
N PRO A 456 12.86 16.52 22.99
CA PRO A 456 12.24 16.57 24.31
C PRO A 456 11.66 17.94 24.67
N ASP A 457 12.26 19.01 24.15
CA ASP A 457 11.78 20.38 24.33
C ASP A 457 10.66 20.70 23.33
N ALA A 458 10.72 20.07 22.15
CA ALA A 458 9.83 20.33 21.02
C ALA A 458 8.36 19.97 21.31
N LEU A 459 8.12 18.98 22.18
CA LEU A 459 6.80 18.41 22.50
C LEU A 459 5.77 19.44 22.97
N VAL A 460 6.23 20.54 23.55
CA VAL A 460 5.34 21.57 24.14
C VAL A 460 5.11 22.75 23.20
N GLY A 461 5.83 22.82 22.08
CA GLY A 461 5.72 23.93 21.13
C GLY A 461 4.43 23.89 20.32
N GLY A 462 3.82 22.71 20.16
CA GLY A 462 2.64 22.53 19.32
C GLY A 462 1.40 23.30 19.76
N PRO A 463 0.96 23.18 21.02
CA PRO A 463 -0.21 23.92 21.47
C PRO A 463 0.06 25.42 21.52
N ALA A 464 1.28 25.84 21.89
CA ALA A 464 1.66 27.25 21.85
C ALA A 464 1.62 27.84 20.41
N ALA A 465 2.02 27.03 19.42
CA ALA A 465 1.87 27.39 18.01
C ALA A 465 0.38 27.50 17.63
N ALA A 466 -0.44 26.51 17.98
CA ALA A 466 -1.88 26.54 17.71
C ALA A 466 -2.57 27.77 18.34
N GLN A 467 -2.24 28.09 19.59
CA GLN A 467 -2.76 29.24 20.33
C GLN A 467 -2.49 30.60 19.66
N THR A 468 -1.48 30.67 18.80
CA THR A 468 -1.05 31.90 18.11
C THR A 468 -1.35 31.88 16.61
N ASP A 469 -2.17 30.94 16.12
CA ASP A 469 -2.36 30.66 14.69
C ASP A 469 -1.00 30.50 13.96
N GLY A 470 -0.03 29.93 14.67
CA GLY A 470 1.33 29.71 14.25
C GLY A 470 1.54 28.35 13.57
N VAL A 471 2.80 28.05 13.23
CA VAL A 471 3.20 26.78 12.62
C VAL A 471 4.43 26.22 13.30
N ILE A 472 4.65 24.92 13.20
CA ILE A 472 5.87 24.27 13.69
C ILE A 472 6.78 23.93 12.52
N LEU A 473 8.05 24.31 12.62
CA LEU A 473 9.11 23.83 11.74
C LEU A 473 10.20 23.13 12.53
N LEU A 474 10.95 22.28 11.84
CA LEU A 474 12.02 21.50 12.46
C LEU A 474 13.41 21.98 12.00
N SER A 475 14.33 22.12 12.96
CA SER A 475 15.77 22.28 12.71
C SER A 475 16.48 20.93 12.77
N GLN A 476 17.69 20.85 12.20
CA GLN A 476 18.57 19.69 12.36
C GLN A 476 19.62 20.02 13.41
N GLY A 477 19.29 19.80 14.69
CA GLY A 477 20.10 20.28 15.81
C GLY A 477 20.27 21.80 15.72
N SER A 478 21.52 22.24 15.66
CA SER A 478 21.92 23.66 15.54
C SER A 478 22.06 24.14 14.09
N THR A 479 21.40 23.50 13.12
CA THR A 479 21.46 23.91 11.71
C THR A 479 20.06 23.96 11.10
N LEU A 480 19.86 24.81 10.10
CA LEU A 480 18.61 24.91 9.34
C LEU A 480 18.69 24.06 8.06
N PRO A 481 17.85 23.02 7.94
CA PRO A 481 17.68 22.28 6.70
C PRO A 481 17.22 23.19 5.55
N SER A 482 17.48 22.77 4.31
CA SER A 482 17.12 23.53 3.10
C SER A 482 15.64 23.90 3.06
N ALA A 483 14.73 22.95 3.33
CA ALA A 483 13.29 23.16 3.37
C ALA A 483 12.87 24.18 4.42
N THR A 484 13.36 24.03 5.66
CA THR A 484 13.09 24.95 6.77
C THR A 484 13.60 26.36 6.45
N ASN A 485 14.83 26.49 5.96
CA ASN A 485 15.42 27.77 5.59
C ASN A 485 14.65 28.46 4.45
N ALA A 486 14.22 27.69 3.45
CA ALA A 486 13.42 28.20 2.34
C ALA A 486 12.07 28.74 2.82
N TYR A 487 11.39 28.01 3.72
CA TYR A 487 10.13 28.47 4.33
C TYR A 487 10.33 29.75 5.14
N LEU A 488 11.31 29.77 6.06
CA LEU A 488 11.57 30.94 6.92
C LEU A 488 11.86 32.22 6.11
N LYS A 489 12.63 32.08 5.03
CA LYS A 489 12.95 33.21 4.13
C LYS A 489 11.77 33.69 3.31
N SER A 490 10.93 32.78 2.81
CA SER A 490 9.75 33.16 2.01
C SER A 490 8.68 33.82 2.87
N ALA A 491 8.50 33.33 4.10
CA ALA A 491 7.49 33.81 5.03
C ALA A 491 7.88 35.13 5.71
N LYS A 492 9.17 35.44 5.89
CA LYS A 492 9.65 36.54 6.76
C LYS A 492 9.09 36.43 8.18
N SER A 493 8.95 35.21 8.68
CA SER A 493 8.26 34.92 9.93
C SER A 493 9.00 35.47 11.15
N GLN A 494 8.21 35.83 12.15
CA GLN A 494 8.66 35.88 13.53
C GLN A 494 8.92 34.45 14.00
N VAL A 495 10.09 34.21 14.57
CA VAL A 495 10.50 32.87 15.00
C VAL A 495 10.55 32.81 16.52
N VAL A 496 9.87 31.81 17.07
CA VAL A 496 9.97 31.38 18.45
C VAL A 496 10.76 30.08 18.47
N THR A 497 11.92 30.06 19.14
CA THR A 497 12.73 28.84 19.22
C THR A 497 12.41 28.06 20.49
N VAL A 498 12.21 26.75 20.34
CA VAL A 498 11.91 25.82 21.44
C VAL A 498 13.10 24.88 21.64
N GLY A 499 13.81 25.11 22.74
CA GLY A 499 15.02 24.38 23.10
C GLY A 499 16.31 24.98 22.51
N VAL A 500 17.42 24.62 23.15
CA VAL A 500 18.75 25.16 22.83
C VAL A 500 19.19 24.88 21.39
N PRO A 501 19.04 23.66 20.82
CA PRO A 501 19.54 23.40 19.47
C PRO A 501 18.83 24.26 18.41
N ALA A 502 17.50 24.39 18.49
CA ALA A 502 16.73 25.23 17.59
C ALA A 502 17.11 26.70 17.71
N ALA A 503 17.33 27.20 18.94
CA ALA A 503 17.84 28.55 19.16
C ALA A 503 19.20 28.77 18.50
N GLN A 504 20.12 27.80 18.62
CA GLN A 504 21.43 27.87 17.95
C GLN A 504 21.32 27.83 16.43
N ALA A 505 20.33 27.13 15.87
CA ALA A 505 20.14 27.02 14.42
C ALA A 505 19.84 28.35 13.74
N VAL A 506 19.23 29.30 14.44
CA VAL A 506 18.91 30.63 13.91
C VAL A 506 19.90 31.72 14.35
N LYS A 507 20.85 31.40 15.24
CA LYS A 507 21.84 32.39 15.70
C LYS A 507 22.77 32.79 14.55
N GLY A 508 22.80 34.09 14.26
CA GLY A 508 23.66 34.68 13.24
C GLY A 508 23.03 34.80 11.85
N ASP A 509 21.82 34.28 11.64
CA ASP A 509 21.07 34.56 10.41
C ASP A 509 20.48 35.98 10.48
N ARG A 510 20.82 36.82 9.51
CA ARG A 510 20.40 38.25 9.48
C ARG A 510 19.02 38.44 8.86
N VAL A 511 18.42 37.38 8.29
CA VAL A 511 17.10 37.41 7.64
C VAL A 511 16.01 36.99 8.63
N ILE A 512 16.33 36.13 9.59
CA ILE A 512 15.37 35.57 10.54
C ILE A 512 15.19 36.54 11.72
N THR A 513 13.94 36.89 12.03
CA THR A 513 13.61 37.71 13.19
C THR A 513 13.24 36.80 14.36
N LEU A 514 14.14 36.70 15.35
CA LEU A 514 13.87 35.97 16.58
C LEU A 514 12.94 36.80 17.48
N GLU A 515 11.72 36.32 17.69
CA GLU A 515 10.72 36.92 18.58
C GLU A 515 10.98 36.52 20.03
N LYS A 516 11.18 35.21 20.26
CA LYS A 516 11.36 34.65 21.60
C LYS A 516 12.21 33.38 21.55
N GLU A 517 13.03 33.20 22.57
CA GLU A 517 13.72 31.93 22.83
C GLU A 517 13.20 31.31 24.13
N PHE A 518 12.81 30.04 24.06
CA PHE A 518 12.47 29.22 25.22
C PHE A 518 13.49 28.09 25.36
N SER A 519 14.47 28.29 26.24
CA SER A 519 15.54 27.34 26.53
C SER A 519 15.69 27.19 28.05
N GLY A 520 15.11 26.13 28.61
CA GLY A 520 15.27 25.75 30.02
C GLY A 520 16.53 24.93 30.28
N ALA A 521 16.94 24.81 31.55
CA ALA A 521 18.04 23.93 31.96
C ALA A 521 17.73 22.45 31.67
N THR A 522 16.44 22.10 31.76
CA THR A 522 15.91 20.79 31.38
C THR A 522 14.66 20.95 30.51
N ARG A 523 14.23 19.86 29.88
CA ARG A 523 12.96 19.80 29.13
C ARG A 523 11.74 20.17 29.96
N TYR A 524 11.79 19.93 31.27
CA TYR A 524 10.73 20.26 32.19
C TYR A 524 10.67 21.77 32.45
N ASP A 525 11.83 22.44 32.51
CA ASP A 525 11.91 23.89 32.61
C ASP A 525 11.43 24.57 31.32
N THR A 526 11.83 24.06 30.15
CA THR A 526 11.35 24.55 28.86
C THR A 526 9.83 24.41 28.75
N ALA A 527 9.28 23.24 29.12
CA ALA A 527 7.85 22.98 29.16
C ALA A 527 7.09 23.96 30.07
N ALA A 528 7.55 24.14 31.31
CA ALA A 528 6.92 25.07 32.24
C ALA A 528 7.01 26.53 31.78
N ALA A 529 8.11 26.94 31.15
CA ALA A 529 8.31 28.30 30.67
C ALA A 529 7.38 28.66 29.49
N ILE A 530 7.29 27.80 28.48
CA ILE A 530 6.38 27.98 27.34
C ILE A 530 4.94 27.98 27.84
N THR A 531 4.58 26.98 28.66
CA THR A 531 3.21 26.85 29.14
C THR A 531 2.79 28.02 30.02
N LYS A 532 3.69 28.55 30.86
CA LYS A 532 3.46 29.78 31.62
C LYS A 532 3.24 31.00 30.74
N TYR A 533 3.99 31.12 29.64
CA TYR A 533 3.92 32.30 28.79
C TYR A 533 2.61 32.34 27.99
N TYR A 534 2.20 31.22 27.40
CA TYR A 534 1.03 31.18 26.52
C TYR A 534 -0.28 30.78 27.22
N PHE A 535 -0.22 30.09 28.37
CA PHE A 535 -1.41 29.52 29.04
C PHE A 535 -1.48 29.82 30.55
N GLY A 536 -0.59 30.67 31.08
CA GLY A 536 -0.58 31.08 32.49
C GLY A 536 -1.61 32.17 32.82
N GLN A 537 -1.76 32.50 34.11
CA GLN A 537 -2.69 33.57 34.54
C GLN A 537 -2.17 35.00 34.25
N GLY A 538 -3.05 35.87 33.74
CA GLY A 538 -2.86 37.33 33.68
C GLY A 538 -3.60 38.00 32.52
N THR A 539 -4.39 39.06 32.77
CA THR A 539 -5.12 39.83 31.74
C THR A 539 -4.19 40.27 30.61
N ASP A 540 -4.34 39.71 29.42
CA ASP A 540 -3.83 40.40 28.25
C ASP A 540 -4.85 41.47 27.81
N ALA A 541 -4.36 42.59 27.27
CA ALA A 541 -5.18 43.73 26.87
C ALA A 541 -6.00 43.49 25.58
N ASN A 542 -5.91 42.31 24.96
CA ASN A 542 -6.38 41.98 23.61
C ASN A 542 -7.21 40.68 23.49
N HIS A 543 -7.37 39.85 24.53
CA HIS A 543 -8.21 38.65 24.51
C HIS A 543 -9.36 38.79 25.50
N GLU A 544 -10.57 38.81 24.95
CA GLU A 544 -11.83 39.11 25.66
C GLU A 544 -12.36 37.97 26.56
N ALA A 545 -11.53 36.98 26.93
CA ALA A 545 -11.92 35.88 27.81
C ALA A 545 -11.18 35.99 29.16
N PRO A 546 -11.88 35.91 30.31
CA PRO A 546 -11.19 35.71 31.58
C PRO A 546 -10.42 34.37 31.53
N LEU A 547 -9.11 34.43 31.74
CA LEU A 547 -8.11 33.35 31.77
C LEU A 547 -8.32 32.26 32.84
N ASN A 548 -9.55 31.96 33.25
CA ASN A 548 -9.81 30.94 34.27
C ASN A 548 -9.68 29.51 33.69
N LYS A 549 -8.41 29.14 33.48
CA LYS A 549 -7.78 27.81 33.42
C LYS A 549 -7.84 27.09 32.06
N HIS A 550 -6.92 27.44 31.18
CA HIS A 550 -6.51 26.56 30.08
C HIS A 550 -6.23 25.14 30.60
N PRO A 551 -6.76 24.09 29.96
CA PRO A 551 -6.56 22.72 30.41
C PRO A 551 -5.11 22.29 30.17
N MET A 552 -4.59 21.47 31.08
CA MET A 552 -3.20 21.05 31.07
C MET A 552 -3.11 19.57 30.72
N ALA A 553 -2.46 19.26 29.61
CA ALA A 553 -2.03 17.90 29.37
C ALA A 553 -0.67 17.66 30.01
N ILE A 554 -0.52 16.54 30.72
CA ILE A 554 0.70 16.20 31.45
C ILE A 554 1.16 14.81 31.00
N ALA A 555 2.37 14.71 30.48
CA ALA A 555 2.92 13.46 29.94
C ALA A 555 4.35 13.21 30.41
N SER A 556 4.83 11.98 30.25
CA SER A 556 6.23 11.66 30.53
C SER A 556 7.17 12.41 29.59
N GLY A 557 8.17 13.07 30.14
CA GLY A 557 9.30 13.64 29.40
C GLY A 557 10.40 12.62 29.11
N GLU A 558 10.24 11.36 29.50
CA GLU A 558 11.26 10.30 29.32
C GLU A 558 10.98 9.42 28.10
N ASN A 559 9.70 9.29 27.71
CA ASN A 559 9.23 8.64 26.49
C ASN A 559 8.15 9.50 25.83
N PHE A 560 8.30 9.79 24.54
CA PHE A 560 7.65 10.94 23.91
C PHE A 560 6.35 10.66 23.19
N ALA A 561 6.01 9.40 22.92
CA ALA A 561 4.83 9.05 22.13
C ALA A 561 3.54 9.65 22.71
N ASP A 562 3.34 9.45 24.02
CA ASP A 562 2.17 9.96 24.74
C ASP A 562 2.20 11.50 24.86
N ALA A 563 3.39 12.12 24.89
CA ALA A 563 3.54 13.58 24.94
C ALA A 563 3.22 14.27 23.61
N VAL A 564 3.61 13.67 22.47
CA VAL A 564 3.21 14.18 21.15
C VAL A 564 1.70 14.07 20.97
N LEU A 565 1.12 12.96 21.39
CA LEU A 565 -0.34 12.77 21.35
C LEU A 565 -1.05 13.75 22.29
N ALA A 566 -0.53 13.95 23.50
CA ALA A 566 -1.02 14.95 24.45
C ALA A 566 -1.02 16.36 23.85
N SER A 567 0.05 16.74 23.13
CA SER A 567 0.15 18.01 22.39
C SER A 567 -0.96 18.17 21.36
N ASN A 568 -1.16 17.16 20.49
CA ASN A 568 -2.23 17.20 19.48
C ASN A 568 -3.63 17.23 20.11
N TYR A 569 -3.85 16.48 21.19
CA TYR A 569 -5.12 16.45 21.90
C TYR A 569 -5.44 17.79 22.57
N ILE A 570 -4.48 18.38 23.28
CA ILE A 570 -4.74 19.54 24.13
C ILE A 570 -4.84 20.85 23.35
N ALA A 571 -4.24 20.91 22.15
CA ALA A 571 -4.41 22.04 21.24
C ALA A 571 -5.91 22.30 20.94
N GLN A 572 -6.70 21.24 20.74
CA GLN A 572 -8.16 21.30 20.51
C GLN A 572 -8.95 21.95 21.66
N TYR A 573 -8.32 22.14 22.83
CA TYR A 573 -8.90 22.78 23.99
C TYR A 573 -8.17 24.07 24.39
N ASP A 574 -7.39 24.65 23.48
CA ASP A 574 -6.54 25.82 23.73
C ASP A 574 -5.65 25.63 24.97
N GLY A 575 -5.13 24.42 25.20
CA GLY A 575 -4.46 24.07 26.46
C GLY A 575 -2.95 23.85 26.35
N GLY A 576 -2.28 23.82 27.51
CA GLY A 576 -0.83 23.72 27.61
C GLY A 576 -0.33 22.30 27.89
N VAL A 577 0.95 22.03 27.61
CA VAL A 577 1.60 20.76 27.95
C VAL A 577 2.64 20.97 29.06
N LEU A 578 2.61 20.11 30.07
CA LEU A 578 3.69 19.98 31.06
C LEU A 578 4.28 18.57 30.99
N LEU A 579 5.53 18.45 31.41
CA LEU A 579 6.26 17.19 31.38
C LEU A 579 6.57 16.71 32.80
N THR A 580 6.66 15.40 32.98
CA THR A 580 6.98 14.72 34.25
C THR A 580 7.96 13.58 34.04
N GLN A 581 8.67 13.16 35.09
CA GLN A 581 9.43 11.91 35.10
C GLN A 581 8.53 10.76 35.54
N LYS A 582 8.87 9.52 35.18
CA LYS A 582 8.08 8.34 35.51
C LYS A 582 7.59 8.29 36.97
N ASN A 583 8.48 8.60 37.92
CA ASN A 583 8.20 8.44 39.35
C ASN A 583 8.13 9.77 40.13
N THR A 584 8.35 10.91 39.46
CA THR A 584 8.48 12.21 40.15
C THR A 584 7.89 13.33 39.29
N VAL A 585 7.18 14.26 39.93
CA VAL A 585 6.81 15.54 39.30
C VAL A 585 7.99 16.51 39.48
N PRO A 586 8.65 16.95 38.40
CA PRO A 586 9.79 17.86 38.49
C PRO A 586 9.42 19.19 39.14
N THR A 587 10.39 19.83 39.81
CA THR A 587 10.20 21.12 40.50
C THR A 587 9.64 22.19 39.56
N ALA A 588 10.09 22.25 38.30
CA ALA A 588 9.55 23.19 37.31
C ALA A 588 8.03 23.04 37.09
N THR A 589 7.57 21.80 36.96
CA THR A 589 6.15 21.46 36.80
C THR A 589 5.35 21.77 38.07
N LEU A 590 5.88 21.41 39.25
CA LEU A 590 5.24 21.75 40.52
C LEU A 590 5.14 23.27 40.73
N ASN A 591 6.19 24.03 40.40
CA ASN A 591 6.18 25.49 40.50
C ASN A 591 5.13 26.12 39.59
N TYR A 592 4.91 25.56 38.40
CA TYR A 592 3.81 26.00 37.53
C TYR A 592 2.45 25.75 38.18
N LEU A 593 2.19 24.50 38.62
CA LEU A 593 0.91 24.09 39.20
C LEU A 593 0.58 24.86 40.50
N ASN A 594 1.59 25.18 41.31
CA ASN A 594 1.44 25.95 42.54
C ASN A 594 1.07 27.42 42.32
N ASN A 595 1.17 27.95 41.09
CA ASN A 595 0.75 29.33 40.79
C ASN A 595 -0.79 29.49 40.76
N PHE A 596 -1.55 28.38 40.79
CA PHE A 596 -3.00 28.41 40.78
C PHE A 596 -3.55 28.20 42.20
N SER A 597 -4.04 29.28 42.82
CA SER A 597 -4.50 29.30 44.22
C SER A 597 -5.62 28.29 44.51
N ASP A 598 -6.50 28.07 43.54
CA ASP A 598 -7.74 27.32 43.74
C ASP A 598 -7.58 25.82 43.46
N LYS A 599 -6.40 25.40 42.96
CA LYS A 599 -6.04 23.99 42.66
C LYS A 599 -7.13 23.18 41.96
N ASP A 600 -7.84 23.84 41.06
CA ASP A 600 -8.99 23.29 40.35
C ASP A 600 -8.72 23.35 38.84
N LEU A 601 -7.57 22.78 38.42
CA LEU A 601 -7.12 22.77 37.03
C LEU A 601 -7.76 21.61 36.26
N ALA A 602 -8.11 21.83 34.99
CA ALA A 602 -8.49 20.75 34.09
C ALA A 602 -7.24 19.98 33.63
N ILE A 603 -6.80 18.99 34.42
CA ILE A 603 -5.63 18.17 34.11
C ILE A 603 -6.04 16.93 33.31
N ARG A 604 -5.25 16.58 32.30
CA ARG A 604 -5.30 15.31 31.55
C ARG A 604 -3.91 14.69 31.53
N ALA A 605 -3.76 13.56 32.20
CA ALA A 605 -2.51 12.84 32.33
C ALA A 605 -2.39 11.78 31.23
N PHE A 606 -1.40 11.90 30.35
CA PHE A 606 -1.20 10.99 29.22
C PHE A 606 -0.13 9.95 29.53
N GLY A 607 -0.49 8.68 29.29
CA GLY A 607 0.42 7.55 29.36
C GLY A 607 0.11 6.54 30.46
N GLY A 608 0.51 5.30 30.19
CA GLY A 608 0.29 4.17 31.08
C GLY A 608 1.24 4.14 32.30
N PRO A 609 1.00 3.23 33.26
CA PRO A 609 1.73 3.15 34.53
C PRO A 609 3.24 2.90 34.37
N VAL A 610 3.68 2.41 33.20
CA VAL A 610 5.10 2.20 32.87
C VAL A 610 5.88 3.53 32.80
N TRP A 611 5.24 4.60 32.33
CA TRP A 611 5.86 5.90 32.08
C TRP A 611 5.29 7.03 32.94
N LEU A 612 4.17 6.78 33.63
CA LEU A 612 3.55 7.69 34.56
C LEU A 612 3.01 6.92 35.77
N SER A 613 3.78 6.87 36.85
CA SER A 613 3.43 6.07 38.02
C SER A 613 2.17 6.61 38.72
N ASP A 614 1.51 5.75 39.50
CA ASP A 614 0.35 6.17 40.29
C ASP A 614 0.74 7.19 41.36
N GLY A 615 1.98 7.18 41.86
CA GLY A 615 2.49 8.22 42.77
C GLY A 615 2.54 9.60 42.11
N VAL A 616 2.92 9.66 40.83
CA VAL A 616 2.85 10.90 40.05
C VAL A 616 1.41 11.32 39.85
N LEU A 617 0.52 10.41 39.44
CA LEU A 617 -0.90 10.74 39.29
C LEU A 617 -1.52 11.29 40.57
N ASN A 618 -1.28 10.64 41.71
CA ASN A 618 -1.81 11.08 43.00
C ASN A 618 -1.34 12.51 43.33
N THR A 619 -0.09 12.83 42.97
CA THR A 619 0.45 14.19 43.12
C THR A 619 -0.29 15.18 42.22
N LEU A 620 -0.58 14.82 40.97
CA LEU A 620 -1.29 15.67 40.00
C LEU A 620 -2.77 15.84 40.35
N SER A 621 -3.44 14.79 40.84
CA SER A 621 -4.84 14.81 41.28
C SER A 621 -5.10 15.86 42.37
N ALA A 622 -4.09 16.19 43.18
CA ALA A 622 -4.19 17.24 44.20
C ALA A 622 -4.30 18.67 43.63
N TYR A 623 -4.06 18.85 42.32
CA TYR A 623 -4.20 20.10 41.58
C TYR A 623 -5.36 20.07 40.57
N ALA A 624 -5.96 18.90 40.36
CA ALA A 624 -7.04 18.72 39.41
C ALA A 624 -8.38 19.16 40.04
N GLY A 625 -9.18 19.87 39.25
CA GLY A 625 -10.56 20.20 39.61
C GLY A 625 -11.42 18.96 39.82
N ARG A 626 -12.37 19.03 40.78
CA ARG A 626 -13.25 17.90 41.13
C ARG A 626 -14.33 17.63 40.10
#